data_AF-A0A6A4QP94-F1
#
_entry.id   AF-A0A6A4QP94-F1
#
_cell.length_a   1.000
_cell.length_b   1.000
_cell.length_c   1.000
_cell.angle_alpha   90.00
_cell.angle_beta   90.00
_cell.angle_gamma   90.00
#
_symmetry.space_group_name_H-M   'P 1'
#
loop_
_entity.id
_entity.type
_entity.pdbx_description
1 polymer ?
#
loop_
_entity_poly.entity_id
_entity_poly.type
_entity_poly.pdbx_seq_one_letter_code
_entity_poly.pdbx_strand_id
1 'polypeptide(L)'
;MFVSPTIPISLLRFCCIKRFFVDSLKMCLQVNELRENFTSGKTRSYAWRVSQLNALSNLIDDHEQEIVHALHSDLSKPPLETVAYEIALLKNSCEVSLKELKRWMIPEKVKTSIATFPSSAEIVSEPLGVVLVISAWNYPFLLSLDPVIGAIAAGNAVVLKPSEIAPASSSLLAKLLGEYMDNSSIRVVEGAVDETSALLQQKWDKIFYTGSSCLS
;
A
#
# COMPACT_ATOMS: atom_id res chain seq x y z
N MET A 1 2.94 20.41 -46.45
CA MET A 1 4.04 21.06 -45.71
C MET A 1 3.51 21.38 -44.31
N PHE A 2 3.54 20.40 -43.40
CA PHE A 2 3.15 20.60 -42.00
C PHE A 2 4.44 20.65 -41.17
N VAL A 3 4.76 21.84 -40.65
CA VAL A 3 5.88 22.04 -39.75
C VAL A 3 5.37 21.69 -38.35
N SER A 4 5.86 20.58 -37.78
CA SER A 4 5.62 20.26 -36.37
C SER A 4 6.38 21.26 -35.51
N PRO A 5 5.76 21.92 -34.51
CA PRO A 5 6.46 22.87 -33.66
C PRO A 5 7.36 22.09 -32.69
N THR A 6 8.67 22.20 -32.87
CA THR A 6 9.66 21.75 -31.91
C THR A 6 9.59 22.62 -30.65
N ILE A 7 9.01 22.08 -29.58
CA ILE A 7 9.00 22.72 -28.26
C ILE A 7 10.45 22.83 -27.77
N PRO A 8 10.95 24.02 -27.38
CA PRO A 8 12.32 24.18 -26.92
C PRO A 8 12.57 23.42 -25.61
N ILE A 9 13.69 22.70 -25.54
CA ILE A 9 14.11 21.84 -24.42
C ILE A 9 14.15 22.62 -23.08
N SER A 10 14.45 23.92 -23.12
CA SER A 10 14.43 24.80 -21.94
C SER A 10 13.02 25.00 -21.36
N LEU A 11 11.99 25.04 -22.20
CA LEU A 11 10.58 25.17 -21.80
C LEU A 11 10.05 23.84 -21.23
N LEU A 12 10.46 22.71 -21.82
CA LEU A 12 10.17 21.36 -21.31
C LEU A 12 10.76 21.17 -19.91
N ARG A 13 12.00 21.63 -19.68
CA ARG A 13 12.68 21.55 -18.37
C ARG A 13 11.98 22.40 -17.31
N PHE A 14 11.55 23.61 -17.65
CA PHE A 14 10.81 24.49 -16.75
C PHE A 14 9.41 23.97 -16.41
N CYS A 15 8.71 23.40 -17.39
CA CYS A 15 7.40 22.79 -17.21
C CYS A 15 7.47 21.53 -16.34
N CYS A 16 8.50 20.69 -16.57
CA CYS A 16 8.76 19.50 -15.77
C CYS A 16 9.08 19.84 -14.30
N ILE A 17 9.92 20.85 -14.05
CA ILE A 17 10.23 21.32 -12.69
C ILE A 17 8.97 21.85 -11.98
N LYS A 18 8.13 22.64 -12.67
CA LYS A 18 6.87 23.13 -12.09
C LYS A 18 5.90 21.99 -11.77
N ARG A 19 5.76 21.02 -12.67
CA ARG A 19 4.89 19.86 -12.48
C ARG A 19 5.36 19.01 -11.29
N PHE A 20 6.64 18.67 -11.25
CA PHE A 20 7.25 17.94 -10.14
C PHE A 20 7.04 18.64 -8.79
N PHE A 21 7.18 19.97 -8.74
CA PHE A 21 6.95 20.74 -7.51
C PHE A 21 5.49 20.72 -7.05
N VAL A 22 4.55 20.82 -8.00
CA VAL A 22 3.10 20.72 -7.70
C VAL A 22 2.73 19.32 -7.23
N ASP A 23 3.25 18.29 -7.88
CA ASP A 23 3.02 16.90 -7.51
C ASP A 23 3.63 16.60 -6.13
N SER A 24 4.83 17.10 -5.84
CA SER A 24 5.45 16.99 -4.52
C SER A 24 4.63 17.69 -3.41
N LEU A 25 4.07 18.87 -3.68
CA LEU A 25 3.21 19.57 -2.71
C LEU A 25 1.91 18.79 -2.46
N LYS A 26 1.29 18.26 -3.53
CA LYS A 26 0.09 17.43 -3.43
C LYS A 26 0.36 16.17 -2.61
N MET A 27 1.48 15.47 -2.87
CA MET A 27 1.88 14.28 -2.10
C MET A 27 2.13 14.62 -0.63
N CYS A 28 2.80 15.75 -0.35
CA CYS A 28 3.02 16.22 1.01
C CYS A 28 1.71 16.44 1.77
N LEU A 29 0.72 17.11 1.15
CA LEU A 29 -0.60 17.30 1.76
C LEU A 29 -1.29 15.96 2.07
N GLN A 30 -1.30 15.03 1.10
CA GLN A 30 -1.93 13.72 1.29
C GLN A 30 -1.27 12.91 2.40
N VAL A 31 0.06 12.91 2.48
CA VAL A 31 0.81 12.19 3.53
C VAL A 31 0.60 12.84 4.90
N ASN A 32 0.48 14.17 4.97
CA ASN A 32 0.18 14.85 6.23
C ASN A 32 -1.23 14.52 6.74
N GLU A 33 -2.25 14.51 5.88
CA GLU A 33 -3.61 14.07 6.25
C GLU A 33 -3.61 12.64 6.80
N LEU A 34 -2.89 11.72 6.15
CA LEU A 34 -2.73 10.34 6.62
C LEU A 34 -2.06 10.28 7.99
N ARG A 35 -1.02 11.10 8.20
CA ARG A 35 -0.29 11.17 9.46
C ARG A 35 -1.15 11.74 10.59
N GLU A 36 -1.97 12.74 10.31
CA GLU A 36 -2.94 13.30 11.26
C GLU A 36 -3.98 12.24 11.67
N ASN A 37 -4.55 11.53 10.70
CA ASN A 37 -5.50 10.45 10.96
C ASN A 37 -4.87 9.30 11.74
N PHE A 38 -3.64 8.91 11.42
CA PHE A 38 -2.89 7.93 12.22
C PHE A 38 -2.69 8.42 13.67
N THR A 39 -2.24 9.67 13.84
CA THR A 39 -1.96 10.29 15.14
C THR A 39 -3.22 10.43 16.00
N SER A 40 -4.39 10.61 15.38
CA SER A 40 -5.68 10.59 16.09
C SER A 40 -6.01 9.24 16.75
N GLY A 41 -5.28 8.18 16.39
CA GLY A 41 -5.47 6.83 16.91
C GLY A 41 -6.50 5.99 16.14
N LYS A 42 -7.04 6.50 15.03
CA LYS A 42 -8.09 5.82 14.23
C LYS A 42 -7.73 4.38 13.88
N THR A 43 -6.49 4.16 13.43
CA THR A 43 -5.99 2.84 12.98
C THR A 43 -5.60 1.89 14.11
N ARG A 44 -5.55 2.37 15.37
CA ARG A 44 -5.09 1.57 16.51
C ARG A 44 -6.08 0.47 16.91
N SER A 45 -7.39 0.73 16.75
CA SER A 45 -8.43 -0.15 17.26
C SER A 45 -8.50 -1.49 16.53
N TYR A 46 -8.74 -2.57 17.27
CA TYR A 46 -8.98 -3.90 16.69
C TYR A 46 -10.14 -3.88 15.69
N ALA A 47 -11.23 -3.18 16.03
CA ALA A 47 -12.42 -3.10 15.19
C ALA A 47 -12.14 -2.46 13.82
N TRP A 48 -11.34 -1.38 13.77
CA TRP A 48 -10.95 -0.76 12.51
C TRP A 48 -10.09 -1.72 11.66
N ARG A 49 -9.10 -2.39 12.26
CA ARG A 49 -8.25 -3.34 11.52
C ARG A 49 -9.07 -4.48 10.93
N VAL A 50 -9.98 -5.07 11.72
CA VAL A 50 -10.89 -6.12 11.25
C VAL A 50 -11.80 -5.60 10.14
N SER A 51 -12.35 -4.39 10.25
CA SER A 51 -13.22 -3.84 9.22
C SER A 51 -12.50 -3.66 7.89
N GLN A 52 -11.25 -3.19 7.92
CA GLN A 52 -10.42 -3.04 6.73
C GLN A 52 -10.03 -4.39 6.11
N LEU A 53 -9.64 -5.38 6.93
CA LEU A 53 -9.30 -6.73 6.44
C LEU A 53 -10.51 -7.44 5.81
N ASN A 54 -11.70 -7.31 6.42
CA ASN A 54 -12.94 -7.83 5.84
C ASN A 54 -13.31 -7.09 4.55
N ALA A 55 -13.17 -5.77 4.50
CA ALA A 55 -13.41 -5.00 3.28
C ALA A 55 -12.50 -5.43 2.13
N LEU A 56 -11.22 -5.71 2.43
CA LEU A 56 -10.28 -6.23 1.44
C LEU A 56 -10.64 -7.66 0.99
N SER A 57 -11.08 -8.53 1.90
CA SER A 57 -11.57 -9.87 1.54
C SER A 57 -12.79 -9.78 0.61
N ASN A 58 -13.77 -8.94 0.95
CA ASN A 58 -14.97 -8.73 0.14
C ASN A 58 -14.63 -8.15 -1.23
N LEU A 59 -13.71 -7.18 -1.31
CA LEU A 59 -13.22 -6.62 -2.56
C LEU A 59 -12.70 -7.73 -3.49
N ILE A 60 -11.90 -8.65 -2.96
CA ILE A 60 -11.33 -9.75 -3.75
C ILE A 60 -12.43 -10.71 -4.21
N ASP A 61 -13.39 -11.04 -3.35
CA ASP A 61 -14.51 -11.93 -3.68
C ASP A 61 -15.47 -11.32 -4.72
N ASP A 62 -15.84 -10.06 -4.52
CA ASP A 62 -16.80 -9.34 -5.37
C ASP A 62 -16.24 -9.07 -6.78
N HIS A 63 -14.93 -8.85 -6.89
CA HIS A 63 -14.27 -8.42 -8.13
C HIS A 63 -13.29 -9.46 -8.70
N GLU A 64 -13.40 -10.73 -8.32
CA GLU A 64 -12.50 -11.80 -8.78
C GLU A 64 -12.35 -11.83 -10.32
N GLN A 65 -13.45 -11.69 -11.06
CA GLN A 65 -13.42 -11.69 -12.53
C GLN A 65 -12.79 -10.43 -13.13
N GLU A 66 -12.98 -9.26 -12.52
CA GLU A 66 -12.31 -8.02 -12.94
C GLU A 66 -10.80 -8.12 -12.71
N ILE A 67 -10.38 -8.71 -11.60
CA ILE A 67 -8.96 -8.98 -11.29
C ILE A 67 -8.36 -9.92 -12.33
N VAL A 68 -9.04 -11.02 -12.65
CA VAL A 68 -8.62 -11.95 -13.72
C VAL A 68 -8.48 -11.24 -15.05
N HIS A 69 -9.43 -10.38 -15.41
CA HIS A 69 -9.40 -9.64 -16.67
C HIS A 69 -8.24 -8.63 -16.73
N ALA A 70 -8.01 -7.87 -15.66
CA ALA A 70 -6.92 -6.91 -15.57
C ALA A 70 -5.55 -7.60 -15.71
N LEU A 71 -5.35 -8.71 -14.98
CA LEU A 71 -4.12 -9.49 -15.05
C LEU A 71 -3.90 -10.14 -16.41
N HIS A 72 -4.95 -10.60 -17.07
CA HIS A 72 -4.86 -11.08 -18.43
C HIS A 72 -4.50 -9.95 -19.40
N SER A 73 -5.07 -8.75 -19.22
CA SER A 73 -4.77 -7.59 -20.06
C SER A 73 -3.30 -7.16 -19.94
N ASP A 74 -2.75 -7.10 -18.73
CA ASP A 74 -1.39 -6.63 -18.50
C ASP A 74 -0.32 -7.69 -18.82
N LEU A 75 -0.59 -8.96 -18.45
CA LEU A 75 0.43 -10.01 -18.41
C LEU A 75 0.11 -11.21 -19.29
N SER A 76 -1.06 -11.24 -19.95
CA SER A 76 -1.59 -12.46 -20.59
C SER A 76 -1.63 -13.66 -19.63
N LYS A 77 -1.80 -13.38 -18.33
CA LYS A 77 -1.76 -14.41 -17.28
C LYS A 77 -3.00 -15.33 -17.42
N PRO A 78 -2.81 -16.66 -17.48
CA PRO A 78 -3.94 -17.59 -17.53
C PRO A 78 -4.84 -17.48 -16.29
N PRO A 79 -6.18 -17.58 -16.43
CA PRO A 79 -7.10 -17.45 -15.30
C PRO A 79 -6.80 -18.37 -14.11
N LEU A 80 -6.41 -19.62 -14.38
CA LEU A 80 -6.06 -20.58 -13.32
C LEU A 80 -4.83 -20.12 -12.52
N GLU A 81 -3.84 -19.54 -13.21
CA GLU A 81 -2.62 -19.04 -12.56
C GLU A 81 -2.94 -17.81 -11.71
N THR A 82 -3.75 -16.89 -12.22
CA THR A 82 -4.25 -15.73 -11.47
C THR A 82 -4.96 -16.16 -10.19
N VAL A 83 -5.89 -17.12 -10.29
CA VAL A 83 -6.65 -17.59 -9.13
C VAL A 83 -5.74 -18.27 -8.12
N ALA A 84 -4.84 -19.15 -8.58
CA ALA A 84 -3.99 -19.94 -7.68
C ALA A 84 -2.88 -19.12 -7.00
N TYR A 85 -2.24 -18.20 -7.74
CA TYR A 85 -1.02 -17.51 -7.28
C TYR A 85 -1.20 -16.05 -6.92
N GLU A 86 -2.35 -15.44 -7.15
CA GLU A 86 -2.64 -14.09 -6.64
C GLU A 86 -3.85 -14.12 -5.71
N ILE A 87 -5.00 -14.55 -6.21
CA ILE A 87 -6.26 -14.41 -5.49
C ILE A 87 -6.32 -15.32 -4.27
N ALA A 88 -6.03 -16.63 -4.42
CA ALA A 88 -6.08 -17.58 -3.31
C ALA A 88 -5.09 -17.23 -2.19
N LEU A 89 -3.89 -16.77 -2.55
CA LEU A 89 -2.87 -16.36 -1.58
C LEU A 89 -3.30 -15.10 -0.81
N LEU A 90 -3.94 -14.13 -1.47
CA LEU A 90 -4.48 -12.95 -0.81
C LEU A 90 -5.66 -13.28 0.12
N LYS A 91 -6.60 -14.13 -0.33
CA LYS A 91 -7.71 -14.60 0.52
C LYS A 91 -7.17 -15.29 1.78
N ASN A 92 -6.19 -16.18 1.62
CA ASN A 92 -5.53 -16.84 2.75
C ASN A 92 -4.83 -15.84 3.69
N SER A 93 -4.20 -14.80 3.15
CA SER A 93 -3.51 -13.78 3.95
C SER A 93 -4.49 -12.92 4.76
N CYS A 94 -5.66 -12.59 4.19
CA CYS A 94 -6.77 -12.00 4.94
C CYS A 94 -7.29 -12.93 6.04
N GLU A 95 -7.55 -14.20 5.72
CA GLU A 95 -8.08 -15.18 6.67
C GLU A 95 -7.15 -15.37 7.87
N VAL A 96 -5.86 -15.62 7.61
CA VAL A 96 -4.84 -15.76 8.65
C VAL A 96 -4.75 -14.49 9.48
N SER A 97 -4.76 -13.32 8.84
CA SER A 97 -4.71 -12.04 9.55
C SER A 97 -5.92 -11.88 10.46
N LEU A 98 -7.13 -12.10 9.97
CA LEU A 98 -8.37 -12.00 10.76
C LEU A 98 -8.37 -12.98 11.94
N LYS A 99 -7.92 -14.22 11.71
CA LYS A 99 -7.88 -15.27 12.72
C LYS A 99 -6.89 -14.97 13.85
N GLU A 100 -5.69 -14.51 13.50
CA GLU A 100 -4.60 -14.33 14.47
C GLU A 100 -4.50 -12.89 15.01
N LEU A 101 -5.14 -11.90 14.40
CA LEU A 101 -4.99 -10.48 14.75
C LEU A 101 -5.18 -10.21 16.25
N LYS A 102 -6.22 -10.80 16.86
CA LYS A 102 -6.48 -10.59 18.29
C LYS A 102 -5.33 -11.10 19.15
N ARG A 103 -4.71 -12.21 18.77
CA ARG A 103 -3.54 -12.77 19.44
C ARG A 103 -2.31 -11.90 19.23
N TRP A 104 -2.08 -11.42 17.99
CA TRP A 104 -0.93 -10.55 17.66
C TRP A 104 -0.96 -9.20 18.39
N MET A 105 -2.13 -8.73 18.80
CA MET A 105 -2.30 -7.47 19.53
C MET A 105 -2.13 -7.59 21.05
N ILE A 106 -2.03 -8.80 21.62
CA ILE A 106 -1.90 -8.99 23.07
C ILE A 106 -0.44 -8.77 23.50
N PRO A 107 -0.17 -7.95 24.54
CA PRO A 107 1.17 -7.82 25.11
C PRO A 107 1.74 -9.17 25.58
N GLU A 108 2.99 -9.44 25.20
CA GLU A 108 3.68 -10.66 25.60
C GLU A 108 4.45 -10.41 26.91
N LYS A 109 4.10 -11.12 27.98
CA LYS A 109 4.85 -11.06 29.24
C LYS A 109 6.20 -11.74 29.10
N VAL A 110 7.27 -11.04 29.44
CA VAL A 110 8.63 -11.58 29.41
C VAL A 110 9.17 -11.81 30.82
N LYS A 111 9.98 -12.86 30.97
CA LYS A 111 10.60 -13.20 32.27
C LYS A 111 11.61 -12.12 32.65
N THR A 112 11.46 -11.58 33.86
CA THR A 112 12.41 -10.64 34.45
C THR A 112 13.34 -11.35 35.45
N SER A 113 14.53 -10.77 35.67
CA SER A 113 15.46 -11.28 36.68
C SER A 113 14.91 -11.06 38.09
N ILE A 114 15.29 -11.91 39.04
CA ILE A 114 14.95 -11.76 40.47
C ILE A 114 15.43 -10.39 40.99
N ALA A 115 16.54 -9.86 40.45
CA ALA A 115 17.08 -8.56 40.82
C ALA A 115 16.12 -7.39 40.55
N THR A 116 15.15 -7.56 39.64
CA THR A 116 14.15 -6.53 39.30
C THR A 116 12.80 -6.74 40.00
N PHE A 117 12.67 -7.73 40.89
CA PHE A 117 11.46 -7.96 41.67
C PHE A 117 11.15 -6.74 42.58
N PRO A 118 9.89 -6.25 42.64
CA PRO A 118 8.65 -6.86 42.15
C PRO A 118 8.20 -6.41 40.74
N SER A 119 9.08 -5.84 39.92
CA SER A 119 8.72 -5.32 38.59
C SER A 119 8.44 -6.42 37.57
N SER A 120 7.46 -6.18 36.68
CA SER A 120 7.18 -7.01 35.50
C SER A 120 7.62 -6.30 34.22
N ALA A 121 7.90 -7.08 33.16
CA ALA A 121 8.16 -6.56 31.82
C ALA A 121 7.24 -7.24 30.79
N GLU A 122 6.84 -6.46 29.80
CA GLU A 122 6.00 -6.90 28.69
C GLU A 122 6.50 -6.30 27.38
N ILE A 123 6.30 -7.02 26.28
CA ILE A 123 6.53 -6.54 24.92
C ILE A 123 5.17 -6.17 24.33
N VAL A 124 5.02 -4.91 23.94
CA VAL A 124 3.81 -4.37 23.32
C VAL A 124 4.12 -4.06 21.86
N SER A 125 3.35 -4.65 20.95
CA SER A 125 3.43 -4.35 19.51
C SER A 125 2.65 -3.08 19.19
N GLU A 126 3.35 -2.02 18.76
CA GLU A 126 2.73 -0.78 18.33
C GLU A 126 2.92 -0.54 16.82
N PRO A 127 1.96 0.09 16.13
CA PRO A 127 2.13 0.49 14.74
C PRO A 127 3.27 1.51 14.59
N LEU A 128 3.96 1.45 13.46
CA LEU A 128 5.07 2.36 13.14
C LEU A 128 4.57 3.76 12.76
N GLY A 129 3.48 3.86 12.00
CA GLY A 129 2.98 5.13 11.50
C GLY A 129 2.35 5.06 10.13
N VAL A 130 2.84 5.90 9.22
CA VAL A 130 2.45 5.93 7.81
C VAL A 130 3.48 5.14 7.00
N VAL A 131 3.01 4.11 6.31
CA VAL A 131 3.82 3.15 5.56
C VAL A 131 3.61 3.37 4.07
N LEU A 132 4.70 3.38 3.31
CA LEU A 132 4.67 3.35 1.84
C LEU A 132 4.92 1.92 1.35
N VAL A 133 4.02 1.41 0.52
CA VAL A 133 4.17 0.13 -0.20
C VAL A 133 4.36 0.45 -1.68
N ILE A 134 5.50 0.08 -2.25
CA ILE A 134 5.78 0.15 -3.69
C ILE A 134 5.87 -1.30 -4.20
N SER A 135 4.96 -1.67 -5.10
CA SER A 135 4.84 -3.05 -5.59
C SER A 135 5.37 -3.22 -7.01
N ALA A 136 5.74 -4.46 -7.34
CA ALA A 136 6.20 -4.84 -8.67
C ALA A 136 5.04 -5.27 -9.59
N TRP A 137 5.32 -5.37 -10.89
CA TRP A 137 4.34 -5.63 -11.94
C TRP A 137 4.05 -7.10 -12.22
N ASN A 138 4.88 -8.04 -11.75
CA ASN A 138 4.81 -9.45 -12.14
C ASN A 138 3.71 -10.25 -11.40
N TYR A 139 3.36 -9.82 -10.19
CA TYR A 139 2.18 -10.28 -9.43
C TYR A 139 1.51 -9.04 -8.81
N PRO A 140 0.91 -8.17 -9.63
CA PRO A 140 0.58 -6.82 -9.25
C PRO A 140 -0.51 -6.75 -8.19
N PHE A 141 -1.36 -7.76 -8.03
CA PHE A 141 -2.31 -7.81 -6.91
C PHE A 141 -1.64 -8.36 -5.66
N LEU A 142 -0.95 -9.51 -5.75
CA LEU A 142 -0.33 -10.14 -4.57
C LEU A 142 0.71 -9.22 -3.92
N LEU A 143 1.67 -8.70 -4.70
CA LEU A 143 2.77 -7.89 -4.20
C LEU A 143 2.34 -6.48 -3.77
N SER A 144 1.14 -6.06 -4.17
CA SER A 144 0.52 -4.84 -3.66
C SER A 144 -0.20 -5.10 -2.34
N LEU A 145 -1.09 -6.09 -2.32
CA LEU A 145 -2.08 -6.24 -1.26
C LEU A 145 -1.54 -7.04 -0.06
N ASP A 146 -0.63 -7.99 -0.24
CA ASP A 146 -0.09 -8.75 0.89
C ASP A 146 0.69 -7.86 1.88
N PRO A 147 1.58 -6.94 1.45
CA PRO A 147 2.18 -5.97 2.36
C PRO A 147 1.17 -4.99 2.98
N VAL A 148 0.11 -4.63 2.23
CA VAL A 148 -0.97 -3.77 2.73
C VAL A 148 -1.76 -4.47 3.84
N ILE A 149 -2.09 -5.76 3.67
CA ILE A 149 -2.74 -6.60 4.69
C ILE A 149 -1.90 -6.60 5.98
N GLY A 150 -0.60 -6.86 5.86
CA GLY A 150 0.32 -6.81 7.01
C GLY A 150 0.38 -5.44 7.69
N ALA A 151 0.42 -4.36 6.90
CA ALA A 151 0.45 -3.00 7.43
C ALA A 151 -0.85 -2.63 8.16
N ILE A 152 -2.01 -3.02 7.63
CA ILE A 152 -3.34 -2.85 8.27
C ILE A 152 -3.42 -3.67 9.55
N ALA A 153 -3.01 -4.94 9.52
CA ALA A 153 -3.01 -5.83 10.67
C ALA A 153 -2.13 -5.28 11.80
N ALA A 154 -1.01 -4.63 11.47
CA ALA A 154 -0.15 -3.93 12.42
C ALA A 154 -0.73 -2.60 12.91
N GLY A 155 -1.74 -2.03 12.25
CA GLY A 155 -2.43 -0.79 12.63
C GLY A 155 -1.84 0.48 12.03
N ASN A 156 -1.17 0.38 10.89
CA ASN A 156 -0.56 1.52 10.20
C ASN A 156 -1.55 2.19 9.23
N ALA A 157 -1.29 3.46 8.92
CA ALA A 157 -1.82 4.09 7.71
C ALA A 157 -0.92 3.70 6.52
N VAL A 158 -1.49 3.63 5.31
CA VAL A 158 -0.81 3.07 4.14
C VAL A 158 -0.98 3.95 2.92
N VAL A 159 0.11 4.14 2.17
CA VAL A 159 0.07 4.56 0.77
C VAL A 159 0.59 3.42 -0.08
N LEU A 160 -0.23 2.94 -1.01
CA LEU A 160 0.14 1.96 -2.01
C LEU A 160 0.48 2.69 -3.32
N LYS A 161 1.64 2.39 -3.89
CA LYS A 161 2.04 2.81 -5.22
C LYS A 161 2.23 1.56 -6.09
N PRO A 162 1.21 1.17 -6.87
CA PRO A 162 1.31 0.05 -7.80
C PRO A 162 2.25 0.37 -8.96
N SER A 163 2.77 -0.67 -9.62
CA SER A 163 3.64 -0.49 -10.78
C SER A 163 2.87 -0.02 -12.01
N GLU A 164 3.38 1.02 -12.65
CA GLU A 164 2.91 1.58 -13.92
C GLU A 164 3.07 0.62 -15.11
N ILE A 165 3.87 -0.45 -14.97
CA ILE A 165 4.08 -1.46 -16.01
C ILE A 165 2.86 -2.39 -16.13
N ALA A 166 2.02 -2.49 -15.09
CA ALA A 166 0.75 -3.23 -15.09
C ALA A 166 -0.42 -2.23 -14.94
N PRO A 167 -0.73 -1.42 -15.97
CA PRO A 167 -1.64 -0.29 -15.87
C PRO A 167 -3.09 -0.71 -15.61
N ALA A 168 -3.59 -1.81 -16.19
CA ALA A 168 -4.97 -2.25 -15.93
C ALA A 168 -5.14 -2.67 -14.46
N SER A 169 -4.14 -3.36 -13.92
CA SER A 169 -4.09 -3.78 -12.52
C SER A 169 -3.93 -2.59 -11.58
N SER A 170 -3.04 -1.64 -11.91
CA SER A 170 -2.84 -0.39 -11.16
C SER A 170 -4.14 0.39 -11.01
N SER A 171 -4.83 0.64 -12.12
CA SER A 171 -6.07 1.43 -12.11
C SER A 171 -7.22 0.70 -11.44
N LEU A 172 -7.29 -0.63 -11.57
CA LEU A 172 -8.28 -1.43 -10.85
C LEU A 172 -8.03 -1.37 -9.34
N LEU A 173 -6.78 -1.50 -8.88
CA LEU A 173 -6.42 -1.31 -7.47
C LEU A 173 -6.79 0.09 -6.97
N ALA A 174 -6.44 1.13 -7.71
CA ALA A 174 -6.75 2.52 -7.32
C ALA A 174 -8.25 2.75 -7.16
N LYS A 175 -9.06 2.23 -8.09
CA LYS A 175 -10.51 2.28 -8.02
C LYS A 175 -11.05 1.51 -6.81
N LEU A 176 -10.74 0.22 -6.72
CA LEU A 176 -11.39 -0.66 -5.75
C LEU A 176 -10.99 -0.35 -4.30
N LEU A 177 -9.72 -0.02 -4.04
CA LEU A 177 -9.32 0.41 -2.69
C LEU A 177 -10.00 1.73 -2.31
N GLY A 178 -10.19 2.63 -3.30
CA GLY A 178 -10.94 3.86 -3.12
C GLY A 178 -12.41 3.65 -2.75
N GLU A 179 -13.03 2.56 -3.20
CA GLU A 179 -14.44 2.25 -2.97
C GLU A 179 -14.67 1.45 -1.66
N TYR A 180 -13.75 0.54 -1.31
CA TYR A 180 -13.94 -0.39 -0.19
C TYR A 180 -13.27 0.06 1.12
N MET A 181 -12.18 0.83 1.05
CA MET A 181 -11.31 1.06 2.19
C MET A 181 -11.47 2.47 2.78
N ASP A 182 -10.95 2.67 3.99
CA ASP A 182 -10.91 3.98 4.63
C ASP A 182 -9.87 4.90 3.98
N ASN A 183 -10.30 5.68 2.99
CA ASN A 183 -9.47 6.64 2.23
C ASN A 183 -8.74 7.69 3.08
N SER A 184 -9.17 7.88 4.34
CA SER A 184 -8.47 8.77 5.26
C SER A 184 -7.18 8.16 5.82
N SER A 185 -7.03 6.83 5.74
CA SER A 185 -5.91 6.05 6.30
C SER A 185 -5.22 5.15 5.27
N ILE A 186 -5.85 4.83 4.14
CA ILE A 186 -5.31 3.98 3.08
C ILE A 186 -5.51 4.72 1.75
N ARG A 187 -4.44 4.95 0.99
CA ARG A 187 -4.52 5.61 -0.33
C ARG A 187 -3.72 4.88 -1.38
N VAL A 188 -4.15 5.02 -2.62
CA VAL A 188 -3.40 4.56 -3.79
C VAL A 188 -2.90 5.76 -4.57
N VAL A 189 -1.61 5.75 -4.93
CA VAL A 189 -0.99 6.76 -5.78
C VAL A 189 -0.46 6.06 -7.01
N GLU A 190 -1.17 6.26 -8.12
CA GLU A 190 -0.71 5.84 -9.44
C GLU A 190 0.33 6.82 -9.98
N GLY A 191 1.17 6.34 -10.90
CA GLY A 191 2.18 7.16 -11.57
C GLY A 191 3.49 6.38 -11.80
N ALA A 192 4.45 7.02 -12.44
CA ALA A 192 5.73 6.42 -12.81
C ALA A 192 6.88 7.01 -11.97
N VAL A 193 7.97 7.42 -12.61
CA VAL A 193 9.18 7.93 -11.97
C VAL A 193 8.94 9.21 -11.19
N ASP A 194 8.19 10.16 -11.74
CA ASP A 194 7.97 11.47 -11.12
C ASP A 194 7.19 11.35 -9.81
N GLU A 195 6.10 10.58 -9.82
CA GLU A 195 5.28 10.34 -8.63
C GLU A 195 6.02 9.50 -7.59
N THR A 196 6.80 8.50 -8.02
CA THR A 196 7.66 7.73 -7.10
C THR A 196 8.70 8.62 -6.44
N SER A 197 9.34 9.49 -7.22
CA SER A 197 10.35 10.43 -6.72
C SER A 197 9.74 11.42 -5.73
N ALA A 198 8.54 11.93 -6.02
CA ALA A 198 7.80 12.80 -5.11
C ALA A 198 7.39 12.09 -3.81
N LEU A 199 6.97 10.82 -3.88
CA LEU A 199 6.67 9.99 -2.72
C LEU A 199 7.92 9.74 -1.86
N LEU A 200 9.05 9.41 -2.47
CA LEU A 200 10.31 9.14 -1.76
C LEU A 200 10.91 10.38 -1.08
N GLN A 201 10.48 11.59 -1.47
CA GLN A 201 10.83 12.83 -0.77
C GLN A 201 10.01 13.07 0.51
N GLN A 202 8.91 12.33 0.71
CA GLN A 202 8.09 12.45 1.91
C GLN A 202 8.69 11.64 3.08
N LYS A 203 8.29 12.00 4.30
CA LYS A 203 8.70 11.27 5.52
C LYS A 203 7.80 10.08 5.76
N TRP A 204 8.38 8.88 5.69
CA TRP A 204 7.73 7.60 5.97
C TRP A 204 8.27 6.98 7.25
N ASP A 205 7.41 6.28 7.98
CA ASP A 205 7.81 5.51 9.16
C ASP A 205 8.31 4.10 8.76
N LYS A 206 7.88 3.62 7.58
CA LYS A 206 8.39 2.42 6.91
C LYS A 206 8.18 2.52 5.41
N ILE A 207 9.12 2.02 4.62
CA ILE A 207 8.96 1.78 3.19
C ILE A 207 9.11 0.28 2.94
N PHE A 208 8.15 -0.30 2.24
CA PHE A 208 8.19 -1.67 1.72
C PHE A 208 8.27 -1.59 0.20
N TYR A 209 9.35 -2.11 -0.37
CA TYR A 209 9.59 -2.08 -1.81
C TYR A 209 9.80 -3.51 -2.32
N THR A 210 9.07 -3.87 -3.37
CA THR A 210 9.37 -5.05 -4.18
C THR A 210 9.72 -4.61 -5.59
N GLY A 211 10.88 -5.04 -6.09
CA GLY A 211 11.34 -4.73 -7.44
C GLY A 211 12.80 -5.14 -7.63
N SER A 212 13.46 -4.53 -8.62
CA SER A 212 14.85 -4.82 -8.96
C SER A 212 15.85 -4.11 -8.06
N SER A 213 17.08 -4.62 -8.00
CA SER A 213 18.20 -3.97 -7.28
C SER A 213 18.62 -2.63 -7.89
N CYS A 214 18.28 -2.40 -9.15
CA CYS A 214 18.46 -1.14 -9.86
C CYS A 214 17.09 -0.52 -10.16
N LEU A 215 16.83 0.67 -9.59
CA LEU A 215 15.75 1.55 -10.02
C LEU A 215 16.25 2.29 -11.26
N SER A 216 15.82 1.86 -12.44
CA SER A 216 16.15 2.50 -13.73
C SER A 216 15.24 3.67 -14.03
#